data_AF-A0A9X1MRA4-F1
#
_entry.id   AF-A0A9X1MRA4-F1
#
_cell.length_a   1.000
_cell.length_b   1.000
_cell.length_c   1.000
_cell.angle_alpha   90.00
_cell.angle_beta   90.00
_cell.angle_gamma   90.00
#
_symmetry.space_group_name_H-M   'P 1'
#
loop_
_entity.id
_entity.type
_entity.pdbx_description
1 polymer ?
#
loop_
_entity_poly.entity_id
_entity_poly.type
_entity_poly.pdbx_seq_one_letter_code
_entity_poly.pdbx_strand_id
1 'polypeptide(L)' 'MSLDWQESTIAVSVPGGDPRHFRVQYFDTKEMFWHRHDVYNTRNDAEEALQQLASKGLKCRILEFGSCAAAR' A
#
# COMPACT_ATOMS: atom_id res chain seq x y z
N MET A 1 10.24 34.87 -0.24
CA MET A 1 10.34 33.54 -0.88
C MET A 1 9.19 32.72 -0.32
N SER A 2 8.09 32.66 -1.05
CA SER A 2 6.86 32.00 -0.61
C SER A 2 6.97 30.52 -0.95
N LEU A 3 6.81 29.66 0.05
CA LEU A 3 6.70 28.21 -0.15
C LEU A 3 5.27 27.93 -0.61
N ASP A 4 5.11 27.73 -1.92
CA ASP A 4 3.89 27.18 -2.51
C ASP A 4 3.68 25.77 -1.92
N TRP A 5 2.72 25.66 -1.01
CA TRP A 5 2.19 24.37 -0.57
C TRP A 5 1.46 23.74 -1.75
N GLN A 6 2.15 22.83 -2.44
CA GLN A 6 1.57 22.03 -3.50
C GLN A 6 0.67 20.97 -2.84
N GLU A 7 -0.63 21.28 -2.76
CA GLU A 7 -1.67 20.31 -2.42
C GLU A 7 -1.46 19.04 -3.25
N SER A 8 -1.12 17.96 -2.58
CA SER A 8 -0.94 16.65 -3.19
C SER A 8 -2.29 16.19 -3.71
N THR A 9 -2.48 16.31 -5.04
CA THR A 9 -3.47 15.66 -5.90
C THR A 9 -4.47 14.78 -5.13
N ILE A 10 -5.64 15.36 -4.86
CA ILE A 10 -6.81 14.64 -4.35
C ILE A 10 -7.16 13.54 -5.36
N ALA A 11 -7.27 12.31 -4.86
CA ALA A 11 -7.60 11.13 -5.64
C ALA A 11 -8.92 11.35 -6.40
N VAL A 12 -8.86 11.33 -7.73
CA VAL A 12 -10.02 11.45 -8.61
C VAL A 12 -10.70 10.09 -8.68
N SER A 13 -11.84 9.96 -7.99
CA SER A 13 -12.71 8.79 -8.08
C SER A 13 -13.38 8.74 -9.47
N VAL A 14 -12.96 7.81 -10.31
CA VAL A 14 -13.64 7.45 -11.55
C VAL A 14 -14.89 6.61 -11.26
N PRO A 15 -15.96 6.68 -12.09
CA PRO A 15 -17.18 5.93 -11.85
C PRO A 15 -16.98 4.46 -12.25
N GLY A 16 -16.68 3.60 -11.28
CA GLY A 16 -16.55 2.16 -11.54
C GLY A 16 -15.81 1.38 -10.45
N GLY A 17 -16.37 1.35 -9.24
CA GLY A 17 -15.90 0.48 -8.15
C GLY A 17 -14.96 1.19 -7.17
N ASP A 18 -15.15 0.91 -5.87
CA ASP A 18 -14.22 1.36 -4.84
C ASP A 18 -12.79 0.93 -5.20
N PRO A 19 -11.82 1.85 -5.27
CA PRO A 19 -10.44 1.47 -5.55
C PRO A 19 -9.97 0.57 -4.41
N ARG A 20 -9.65 -0.68 -4.76
CA ARG A 20 -9.04 -1.65 -3.85
C ARG A 20 -7.54 -1.42 -3.89
N HIS A 21 -6.99 -1.09 -2.73
CA HIS A 21 -5.55 -0.95 -2.56
C HIS A 21 -5.00 -2.15 -1.81
N PHE A 22 -3.82 -2.59 -2.21
CA PHE A 22 -3.12 -3.75 -1.66
C PHE A 22 -1.80 -3.27 -1.08
N ARG A 23 -1.69 -3.24 0.26
CA ARG A 23 -0.44 -2.88 0.94
C ARG A 23 0.37 -4.13 1.20
N VAL A 24 1.59 -4.18 0.69
CA VAL A 24 2.56 -5.22 1.02
C VAL A 24 3.36 -4.78 2.25
N GLN A 25 3.48 -5.68 3.22
CA GLN A 25 4.32 -5.48 4.40
C GLN A 25 5.30 -6.63 4.57
N TYR A 26 6.47 -6.33 5.09
CA TYR A 26 7.42 -7.33 5.56
C TYR A 26 7.67 -7.17 7.06
N PHE A 27 7.94 -8.28 7.72
CA PHE A 27 8.28 -8.32 9.14
C PHE A 27 9.78 -8.13 9.28
N ASP A 28 10.18 -7.07 9.97
CA ASP A 28 11.56 -6.87 10.38
C ASP A 28 11.77 -7.56 11.73
N THR A 29 12.66 -8.56 11.75
CA THR A 29 12.99 -9.33 12.95
C THR A 29 13.89 -8.57 13.93
N LYS A 30 14.55 -7.50 13.49
CA LYS A 30 15.38 -6.64 14.36
C LYS A 30 14.51 -5.70 15.17
N GLU A 31 13.53 -5.06 14.52
CA GLU A 31 12.61 -4.12 15.16
C GLU A 31 11.36 -4.82 15.72
N MET A 32 11.18 -6.12 15.43
CA MET A 32 10.00 -6.91 15.76
C MET A 32 8.70 -6.23 15.27
N PHE A 33 8.77 -5.61 14.09
CA PHE A 33 7.73 -4.72 13.58
C PHE A 33 7.40 -5.00 12.10
N TRP A 34 6.18 -4.65 11.69
CA TRP A 34 5.74 -4.77 10.30
C TRP A 34 6.00 -3.47 9.54
N HIS A 35 6.96 -3.50 8.62
CA HIS A 35 7.29 -2.37 7.77
C HIS A 35 6.45 -2.40 6.49
N ARG A 36 6.03 -1.22 6.03
CA ARG A 36 5.39 -1.06 4.73
C ARG A 36 6.44 -1.20 3.64
N HIS A 37 6.25 -2.14 2.73
CA HIS A 37 7.02 -2.19 1.48
C HIS A 37 6.47 -1.16 0.51
N ASP A 38 5.24 -1.37 0.05
CA ASP A 38 4.56 -0.46 -0.88
C ASP A 38 3.03 -0.68 -0.90
N VAL A 39 2.31 0.14 -1.68
CA VAL A 39 0.87 0.05 -1.95
C VAL A 39 0.62 -0.09 -3.45
N TYR A 40 -0.13 -1.12 -3.82
CA TYR A 40 -0.48 -1.44 -5.20
C TYR A 40 -1.98 -1.26 -5.44
N ASN A 41 -2.35 -0.98 -6.69
CA ASN A 41 -3.76 -0.84 -7.11
C ASN A 41 -4.35 -2.16 -7.63
N THR A 42 -3.50 -3.17 -7.88
CA THR A 42 -3.93 -4.51 -8.30
C THR A 42 -3.37 -5.56 -7.36
N ARG A 43 -4.08 -6.68 -7.25
CA ARG A 43 -3.63 -7.83 -6.46
C ARG A 43 -2.40 -8.49 -7.07
N ASN A 44 -2.34 -8.59 -8.40
CA ASN A 44 -1.22 -9.22 -9.09
C ASN A 44 0.10 -8.52 -8.79
N ASP A 45 0.15 -7.18 -8.89
CA ASP A 45 1.37 -6.43 -8.61
C ASP A 45 1.82 -6.61 -7.14
N ALA A 46 0.86 -6.67 -6.21
CA ALA A 46 1.12 -6.93 -4.80
C ALA A 46 1.65 -8.35 -4.54
N GLU A 47 1.15 -9.35 -5.27
CA GLU A 47 1.59 -10.74 -5.19
C GLU A 47 3.00 -10.92 -5.77
N GLU A 48 3.32 -10.25 -6.88
CA GLU A 48 4.68 -10.23 -7.45
C GLU A 48 5.68 -9.62 -6.47
N ALA A 49 5.34 -8.48 -5.87
CA ALA A 49 6.18 -7.86 -4.84
C ALA A 49 6.33 -8.73 -3.59
N LEU A 50 5.26 -9.40 -3.16
CA LEU A 50 5.31 -10.36 -2.05
C LEU A 50 6.25 -11.53 -2.36
N GLN A 51 6.23 -12.08 -3.57
CA GLN A 51 7.13 -13.16 -3.98
C GLN A 51 8.60 -12.70 -3.98
N GLN A 52 8.87 -11.47 -4.42
CA GLN A 52 10.21 -10.87 -4.36
C GLN A 52 10.73 -10.65 -2.92
N LEU A 53 9.83 -10.40 -1.96
CA LEU A 53 10.20 -10.30 -0.54
C LEU A 53 10.36 -11.68 0.10
N ALA A 54 9.49 -12.62 -0.25
CA ALA A 54 9.56 -14.00 0.22
C ALA A 54 10.85 -14.70 -0.25
N SER A 55 11.31 -14.41 -1.48
CA SER A 55 12.58 -14.95 -2.01
C SER A 55 13.81 -14.46 -1.24
N LYS A 56 13.69 -13.34 -0.51
CA LYS A 56 14.73 -12.83 0.40
C LYS A 56 14.64 -13.45 1.80
N GLY A 57 13.73 -14.42 2.02
CA GLY A 57 13.51 -15.07 3.31
C GLY A 57 12.76 -14.19 4.33
N LEU A 58 12.17 -13.06 3.88
CA LEU A 58 11.40 -12.19 4.76
C LEU A 58 9.97 -12.72 4.92
N LYS A 59 9.43 -12.63 6.14
CA LYS A 59 8.02 -12.91 6.38
C LYS A 59 7.20 -11.72 5.87
N CYS A 60 6.40 -11.92 4.84
CA CYS A 60 5.63 -10.87 4.17
C CYS A 60 4.13 -11.17 4.15
N ARG A 61 3.31 -10.12 4.02
CA ARG A 61 1.85 -10.21 3.93
C ARG A 61 1.27 -9.11 3.04
N ILE A 62 0.10 -9.38 2.45
CA ILE A 62 -0.70 -8.38 1.74
C ILE A 62 -1.89 -8.01 2.63
N LEU A 63 -2.15 -6.72 2.75
CA LEU A 63 -3.37 -6.17 3.35
C LEU A 63 -4.20 -5.53 2.25
N GLU A 64 -5.40 -6.06 2.02
CA GLU A 64 -6.40 -5.45 1.14
C GLU A 64 -7.18 -4.41 1.95
N PHE A 65 -7.23 -3.18 1.45
CA PHE A 65 -8.07 -2.13 1.99
C PHE A 65 -8.72 -1.38 0.84
N GLY A 66 -10.04 -1.24 0.90
CA GLY A 66 -10.73 -0.27 0.07
C GLY A 66 -10.37 1.15 0.50
N SER A 67 -10.70 2.14 -0.33
CA SER A 67 -10.84 3.51 0.16
C SER A 67 -11.69 3.45 1.42
N CYS A 68 -11.06 3.68 2.58
CA CYS A 68 -11.76 3.68 3.84
C CYS A 68 -12.85 4.73 3.69
N ALA A 69 -14.12 4.34 3.76
CA ALA A 69 -15.18 5.31 3.96
C ALA A 69 -14.85 6.00 5.28
N ALA A 70 -14.14 7.13 5.23
CA ALA A 70 -14.08 8.10 6.30
C ALA A 70 -15.49 8.70 6.42
N ALA A 71 -16.42 7.88 6.90
CA ALA A 71 -17.81 8.22 7.11
C ALA A 71 -18.40 7.20 8.09
N ARG A 72 -18.05 7.35 9.36
CA ARG A 72 -19.04 7.48 10.43
C ARG A 72 -18.41 8.19 11.63
#